data_AF-A0A0B3SRY3-F1
#
_entry.id   AF-A0A0B3SRY3-F1
#
_cell.length_a   1.000
_cell.length_b   1.000
_cell.length_c   1.000
_cell.angle_alpha   90.00
_cell.angle_beta   90.00
_cell.angle_gamma   90.00
#
_symmetry.space_group_name_H-M   'P 1'
#
loop_
_entity.id
_entity.type
_entity.pdbx_description
1 polymer ?
#
loop_
_entity_poly.entity_id
_entity_poly.type
_entity_poly.pdbx_seq_one_letter_code
_entity_poly.pdbx_strand_id
1 'polypeptide(L)'
;MPKTWTAFTKLADKDKAEALGLALEELDPEPTGIGVFEIEDGSGTWEIGGYFTEAPNEIELALLAAAYDAKSFVVSEVPDTDWVDKVRRELTPVEAGRFFVYGSHDADKIPEGSEPLLIEAAMAFGTGHHGTTQGCLEALDRLASEGFQGRNVADIGCGTAVLAMGAARIWPDPVIASDIDEVAVEVAEANVRANDLGDKVICVEAAGFDNPELHARAPYDLVFANILKQPLIDLAPDMEKHLAPGGYAILSGILTWQADEVVEVYTAHGMPQLRRDVIGEWVTLTLRRNQ
;
A
#
# COMPACT_ATOMS: atom_id res chain seq x y z
N MET A 1 3.80 -2.18 -24.66
CA MET A 1 4.04 -1.11 -23.67
C MET A 1 5.56 -0.94 -23.51
N PRO A 2 6.10 0.04 -22.77
CA PRO A 2 7.52 -0.03 -22.40
C PRO A 2 7.77 -1.33 -21.62
N LYS A 3 8.82 -2.06 -21.96
CA LYS A 3 9.15 -3.35 -21.34
C LYS A 3 9.63 -3.12 -19.91
N THR A 4 9.02 -3.78 -18.93
CA THR A 4 9.49 -3.72 -17.54
C THR A 4 10.45 -4.88 -17.23
N TRP A 5 11.36 -4.65 -16.29
CA TRP A 5 12.39 -5.60 -15.90
C TRP A 5 12.42 -5.72 -14.38
N THR A 6 12.84 -6.89 -13.90
CA THR A 6 13.13 -7.12 -12.48
C THR A 6 14.55 -7.63 -12.32
N ALA A 7 15.17 -7.29 -11.20
CA ALA A 7 16.44 -7.87 -10.76
C ALA A 7 16.34 -8.28 -9.29
N PHE A 8 16.44 -9.58 -8.99
CA PHE A 8 16.35 -10.11 -7.64
C PHE A 8 17.62 -10.84 -7.20
N THR A 9 18.02 -10.67 -5.94
CA THR A 9 19.08 -11.42 -5.28
C THR A 9 18.71 -11.84 -3.86
N LYS A 10 19.54 -12.67 -3.23
CA LYS A 10 19.36 -13.17 -1.86
C LYS A 10 20.67 -13.15 -1.09
N LEU A 11 20.58 -12.87 0.20
CA LEU A 11 21.70 -12.98 1.15
C LEU A 11 21.20 -13.28 2.57
N ALA A 12 22.07 -13.73 3.48
CA ALA A 12 21.69 -14.22 4.81
C ALA A 12 22.19 -13.30 5.95
N ASP A 13 21.92 -11.99 5.81
CA ASP A 13 22.34 -10.95 6.75
C ASP A 13 21.41 -9.73 6.61
N LYS A 14 20.69 -9.37 7.67
CA LYS A 14 19.70 -8.28 7.63
C LYS A 14 20.33 -6.93 7.29
N ASP A 15 21.41 -6.56 7.99
CA ASP A 15 22.03 -5.24 7.86
C ASP A 15 22.60 -5.06 6.44
N LYS A 16 23.18 -6.12 5.87
CA LYS A 16 23.64 -6.11 4.47
C LYS A 16 22.49 -6.07 3.47
N ALA A 17 21.36 -6.71 3.75
CA ALA A 17 20.20 -6.69 2.87
C ALA A 17 19.59 -5.29 2.78
N GLU A 18 19.40 -4.63 3.92
CA GLU A 18 18.92 -3.24 3.99
C GLU A 18 19.90 -2.29 3.29
N ALA A 19 21.21 -2.43 3.56
CA ALA A 19 22.24 -1.60 2.93
C ALA A 19 22.38 -1.84 1.41
N LEU A 20 22.15 -3.07 0.94
CA LEU A 20 22.10 -3.39 -0.49
C LEU A 20 20.86 -2.80 -1.16
N GLY A 21 19.72 -2.79 -0.46
CA GLY A 21 18.51 -2.11 -0.93
C GLY A 21 18.73 -0.63 -1.19
N LEU A 22 19.34 0.08 -0.24
CA LEU A 22 19.71 1.50 -0.42
C LEU A 22 20.69 1.70 -1.59
N ALA A 23 21.67 0.81 -1.75
CA ALA A 23 22.63 0.90 -2.86
C ALA A 23 22.00 0.64 -4.24
N LEU A 24 20.89 -0.10 -4.31
CA LEU A 24 20.15 -0.29 -5.56
C LEU A 24 19.48 1.01 -6.05
N GLU A 25 19.15 1.95 -5.15
CA GLU A 25 18.54 3.24 -5.52
C GLU A 25 19.48 4.08 -6.40
N GLU A 26 20.79 3.84 -6.32
CA GLU A 26 21.81 4.60 -7.04
C GLU A 26 22.16 4.03 -8.43
N LEU A 27 21.48 2.99 -8.89
CA LEU A 27 21.75 2.35 -10.19
C LEU A 27 21.35 3.23 -11.38
N ASP A 28 22.01 3.00 -12.52
CA ASP A 28 21.63 3.56 -13.82
C ASP A 28 21.38 2.41 -14.83
N PRO A 29 20.14 2.18 -15.31
CA PRO A 29 18.94 2.98 -15.08
C PRO A 29 18.39 2.89 -13.64
N GLU A 30 17.80 3.99 -13.17
CA GLU A 30 17.20 4.10 -11.84
C GLU A 30 16.00 3.12 -11.70
N PRO A 31 15.93 2.32 -10.64
CA PRO A 31 14.79 1.47 -10.39
C PRO A 31 13.56 2.30 -10.03
N THR A 32 12.40 1.92 -10.57
CA THR A 32 11.10 2.51 -10.21
C THR A 32 10.60 2.07 -8.84
N GLY A 33 11.21 1.04 -8.26
CA GLY A 33 10.90 0.57 -6.91
C GLY A 33 11.87 -0.50 -6.45
N ILE A 34 12.11 -0.55 -5.14
CA ILE A 34 13.00 -1.53 -4.50
C ILE A 34 12.26 -2.20 -3.34
N GLY A 35 12.45 -3.52 -3.21
CA GLY A 35 11.96 -4.32 -2.09
C GLY A 35 13.11 -5.02 -1.39
N VAL A 36 13.07 -5.03 -0.06
CA VAL A 36 13.95 -5.81 0.83
C VAL A 36 13.05 -6.52 1.83
N PHE A 37 13.08 -7.85 1.86
CA PHE A 37 12.21 -8.64 2.73
C PHE A 37 12.86 -9.94 3.19
N GLU A 38 12.55 -10.35 4.41
CA GLU A 38 12.93 -11.67 4.92
C GLU A 38 12.05 -12.76 4.30
N ILE A 39 12.66 -13.89 3.92
CA ILE A 39 11.94 -15.08 3.47
C ILE A 39 11.48 -15.87 4.70
N GLU A 40 10.16 -16.03 4.85
CA GLU A 40 9.52 -16.71 5.98
C GLU A 40 9.63 -18.25 5.95
N ASP A 41 10.79 -18.80 5.56
CA ASP A 41 11.06 -20.26 5.56
C ASP A 41 11.95 -20.69 6.74
N GLY A 42 12.26 -19.77 7.65
CA GLY A 42 13.13 -20.00 8.81
C GLY A 42 14.62 -20.08 8.47
N SER A 43 15.02 -19.75 7.22
CA SER A 43 16.42 -19.75 6.80
C SER A 43 17.21 -18.50 7.23
N GLY A 44 16.51 -17.43 7.62
CA GLY A 44 17.11 -16.10 7.85
C GLY A 44 17.65 -15.47 6.56
N THR A 45 17.15 -15.91 5.40
CA THR A 45 17.52 -15.36 4.10
C THR A 45 16.64 -14.17 3.78
N TRP A 46 17.26 -13.12 3.26
CA TRP A 46 16.60 -11.92 2.76
C TRP A 46 16.61 -11.92 1.24
N GLU A 47 15.52 -11.51 0.62
CA GLU A 47 15.39 -11.25 -0.81
C GLU A 47 15.38 -9.74 -1.04
N ILE A 48 16.17 -9.31 -2.01
CA ILE A 48 16.34 -7.92 -2.39
C ILE A 48 16.06 -7.82 -3.87
N GLY A 49 15.27 -6.85 -4.31
CA GLY A 49 15.12 -6.62 -5.74
C GLY A 49 14.62 -5.26 -6.14
N GLY A 50 14.90 -4.92 -7.40
CA GLY A 50 14.49 -3.68 -8.04
C GLY A 50 13.62 -3.93 -9.27
N TYR A 51 12.73 -2.98 -9.55
CA TYR A 51 11.89 -2.90 -10.74
C TYR A 51 12.40 -1.79 -11.64
N PHE A 52 12.44 -2.01 -12.95
CA PHE A 52 13.01 -1.07 -13.91
C PHE A 52 12.12 -0.93 -15.14
N THR A 53 12.09 0.27 -15.72
CA THR A 53 11.45 0.57 -17.01
C THR A 53 12.37 0.31 -18.21
N GLU A 54 13.64 0.07 -17.94
CA GLU A 54 14.69 -0.30 -18.89
C GLU A 54 15.47 -1.50 -18.36
N ALA A 55 16.24 -2.18 -19.22
CA ALA A 55 17.03 -3.32 -18.77
C ALA A 55 18.11 -2.85 -17.77
N PRO A 56 18.17 -3.41 -16.55
CA PRO A 56 19.13 -2.97 -15.55
C PRO A 56 20.56 -3.32 -15.94
N ASN A 57 21.51 -2.52 -15.47
CA ASN A 57 22.93 -2.73 -15.74
C ASN A 57 23.47 -3.95 -14.98
N GLU A 58 23.59 -5.09 -15.69
CA GLU A 58 24.08 -6.35 -15.11
C GLU A 58 25.48 -6.26 -14.49
N ILE A 59 26.34 -5.35 -14.96
CA ILE A 59 27.68 -5.17 -14.41
C ILE A 59 27.61 -4.51 -13.03
N GLU A 60 26.79 -3.46 -12.89
CA GLU A 60 26.57 -2.79 -11.61
C GLU A 60 25.90 -3.73 -10.61
N LEU A 61 24.89 -4.49 -11.05
CA LEU A 61 24.26 -5.53 -10.23
C LEU A 61 25.28 -6.58 -9.76
N ALA A 62 26.19 -7.02 -10.62
CA ALA A 62 27.24 -7.96 -10.23
C ALA A 62 28.24 -7.37 -9.23
N LEU A 63 28.58 -6.09 -9.37
CA LEU A 63 29.45 -5.37 -8.42
C LEU A 63 28.78 -5.23 -7.05
N LEU A 64 27.49 -4.86 -7.02
CA LEU A 64 26.70 -4.80 -5.80
C LEU A 64 26.60 -6.17 -5.14
N ALA A 65 26.27 -7.22 -5.90
CA ALA A 65 26.21 -8.58 -5.35
C ALA A 65 27.54 -8.99 -4.69
N ALA A 66 28.67 -8.68 -5.33
CA ALA A 66 29.98 -8.98 -4.78
C ALA A 66 30.33 -8.12 -3.55
N ALA A 67 29.99 -6.83 -3.56
CA ALA A 67 30.29 -5.91 -2.46
C ALA A 67 29.53 -6.25 -1.18
N TYR A 68 28.31 -6.75 -1.31
CA TYR A 68 27.42 -7.08 -0.20
C TYR A 68 27.36 -8.58 0.14
N ASP A 69 28.19 -9.41 -0.51
CA ASP A 69 28.21 -10.88 -0.32
C ASP A 69 26.84 -11.52 -0.58
N ALA A 70 26.14 -11.02 -1.60
CA ALA A 70 24.87 -11.54 -2.07
C ALA A 70 25.06 -12.59 -3.18
N LYS A 71 24.01 -13.37 -3.44
CA LYS A 71 23.96 -14.19 -4.65
C LYS A 71 23.98 -13.31 -5.90
N SER A 72 24.26 -13.90 -7.06
CA SER A 72 24.10 -13.19 -8.33
C SER A 72 22.64 -12.76 -8.52
N PHE A 73 22.43 -11.54 -9.01
CA PHE A 73 21.11 -11.08 -9.40
C PHE A 73 20.57 -11.94 -10.54
N VAL A 74 19.28 -12.25 -10.46
CA VAL A 74 18.51 -12.84 -11.54
C VAL A 74 17.73 -11.71 -12.20
N VAL A 75 18.13 -11.35 -13.41
CA VAL A 75 17.45 -10.34 -14.23
C VAL A 75 16.40 -11.02 -15.11
N SER A 76 15.20 -10.45 -15.20
CA SER A 76 14.12 -10.99 -16.00
C SER A 76 13.29 -9.88 -16.65
N GLU A 77 13.01 -10.02 -17.94
CA GLU A 77 12.00 -9.23 -18.65
C GLU A 77 10.62 -9.67 -18.16
N VAL A 78 9.80 -8.71 -17.73
CA VAL A 78 8.40 -8.93 -17.36
C VAL A 78 7.56 -9.02 -18.64
N PRO A 79 6.91 -10.16 -18.95
CA PRO A 79 6.09 -10.28 -20.15
C PRO A 79 4.85 -9.38 -20.09
N ASP A 80 4.46 -8.81 -21.24
CA ASP A 80 3.20 -8.07 -21.47
C ASP A 80 1.96 -9.02 -21.44
N THR A 81 1.82 -9.94 -20.48
CA THR A 81 0.74 -10.95 -20.49
C THR A 81 0.09 -11.20 -19.12
N ASP A 82 -1.21 -10.89 -19.05
CA ASP A 82 -2.24 -11.28 -18.07
C ASP A 82 -1.71 -11.70 -16.67
N TRP A 83 -1.22 -10.69 -15.95
CA TRP A 83 -0.87 -10.82 -14.53
C TRP A 83 -2.08 -11.24 -13.66
N VAL A 84 -3.31 -10.97 -14.12
CA VAL A 84 -4.57 -11.28 -13.46
C VAL A 84 -4.76 -12.79 -13.24
N ASP A 85 -4.35 -13.64 -14.18
CA ASP A 85 -4.54 -15.08 -14.07
C ASP A 85 -3.46 -15.79 -13.21
N LYS A 86 -2.32 -15.11 -12.95
CA LYS A 86 -1.16 -15.75 -12.30
C LYS A 86 -0.98 -15.42 -10.82
N VAL A 87 -1.68 -14.41 -10.28
CA VAL A 87 -1.65 -14.06 -8.85
C VAL A 87 -2.84 -14.69 -8.10
N ARG A 88 -3.02 -16.00 -8.27
CA ARG A 88 -3.86 -16.82 -7.36
C ARG A 88 -3.07 -17.38 -6.17
N ARG A 89 -2.04 -16.66 -5.72
CA ARG A 89 -1.10 -17.16 -4.70
C ARG A 89 -1.31 -16.47 -3.37
N GLU A 90 -1.96 -17.22 -2.48
CA GLU A 90 -1.78 -17.20 -1.02
C GLU A 90 -2.09 -15.87 -0.29
N LEU A 91 -3.25 -15.28 -0.56
CA LEU A 91 -3.86 -14.35 0.39
C LEU A 91 -4.33 -15.14 1.61
N THR A 92 -3.61 -15.05 2.73
CA THR A 92 -4.14 -15.52 4.02
C THR A 92 -5.26 -14.57 4.44
N PRO A 93 -6.44 -15.08 4.85
CA PRO A 93 -7.52 -14.21 5.32
C PRO A 93 -7.08 -13.34 6.50
N VAL A 94 -7.53 -12.09 6.51
CA VAL A 94 -7.22 -11.10 7.54
C VAL A 94 -8.50 -10.69 8.25
N GLU A 95 -8.53 -10.89 9.57
CA GLU A 95 -9.54 -10.32 10.46
C GLU A 95 -9.04 -8.95 10.95
N ALA A 96 -9.81 -7.89 10.71
CA ALA A 96 -9.45 -6.52 11.08
C ALA A 96 -10.66 -5.77 11.63
N GLY A 97 -10.85 -5.82 12.96
CA GLY A 97 -12.04 -5.25 13.60
C GLY A 97 -13.31 -5.94 13.09
N ARG A 98 -14.22 -5.18 12.49
CA ARG A 98 -15.42 -5.74 11.84
C ARG A 98 -15.19 -6.33 10.46
N PHE A 99 -14.03 -6.11 9.85
CA PHE A 99 -13.76 -6.49 8.46
C PHE A 99 -13.12 -7.87 8.36
N PHE A 100 -13.46 -8.61 7.31
CA PHE A 100 -12.82 -9.86 6.95
C PHE A 100 -12.34 -9.81 5.49
N VAL A 101 -11.02 -9.68 5.30
CA VAL A 101 -10.39 -9.65 3.98
C VAL A 101 -10.02 -11.08 3.57
N TYR A 102 -10.42 -11.50 2.38
CA TYR A 102 -10.24 -12.88 1.95
C TYR A 102 -10.12 -13.01 0.43
N GLY A 103 -9.48 -14.09 -0.02
CA GLY A 103 -9.53 -14.52 -1.41
C GLY A 103 -10.70 -15.48 -1.66
N SER A 104 -11.10 -15.67 -2.92
CA SER A 104 -12.26 -16.50 -3.29
C SER A 104 -12.20 -17.96 -2.78
N HIS A 105 -11.00 -18.48 -2.52
CA HIS A 105 -10.78 -19.82 -1.98
C HIS A 105 -11.12 -19.97 -0.48
N ASP A 106 -11.30 -18.86 0.24
CA ASP A 106 -11.59 -18.83 1.68
C ASP A 106 -12.99 -18.29 1.99
N ALA A 107 -13.89 -18.25 1.00
CA ALA A 107 -15.26 -17.75 1.15
C ALA A 107 -16.09 -18.53 2.20
N ASP A 108 -15.73 -19.77 2.49
CA ASP A 108 -16.34 -20.61 3.52
C ASP A 108 -15.90 -20.25 4.95
N LYS A 109 -14.88 -19.38 5.10
CA LYS A 109 -14.31 -18.97 6.39
C LYS A 109 -14.85 -17.63 6.90
N ILE A 110 -15.72 -16.95 6.15
CA ILE A 110 -16.25 -15.63 6.51
C ILE A 110 -17.00 -15.72 7.86
N PRO A 111 -16.55 -14.99 8.90
CA PRO A 111 -17.22 -15.00 10.20
C PRO A 111 -18.61 -14.34 10.13
N GLU A 112 -19.58 -14.90 10.87
CA GLU A 112 -20.91 -14.32 10.99
C GLU A 112 -20.85 -12.90 11.60
N GLY A 113 -21.52 -11.94 10.96
CA GLY A 113 -21.57 -10.55 11.42
C GLY A 113 -20.35 -9.69 11.06
N SER A 114 -19.38 -10.23 10.32
CA SER A 114 -18.30 -9.44 9.72
C SER A 114 -18.72 -8.75 8.42
N GLU A 115 -17.98 -7.71 8.04
CA GLU A 115 -18.05 -7.06 6.73
C GLU A 115 -17.02 -7.72 5.79
N PRO A 116 -17.46 -8.56 4.84
CA PRO A 116 -16.55 -9.28 3.95
C PRO A 116 -15.99 -8.36 2.86
N LEU A 117 -14.68 -8.49 2.63
CA LEU A 117 -13.92 -7.79 1.60
C LEU A 117 -13.19 -8.83 0.72
N LEU A 118 -13.78 -9.16 -0.42
CA LEU A 118 -13.19 -10.10 -1.37
C LEU A 118 -12.08 -9.42 -2.17
N ILE A 119 -10.90 -10.02 -2.23
CA ILE A 119 -9.83 -9.62 -3.16
C ILE A 119 -9.67 -10.73 -4.18
N GLU A 120 -10.21 -10.52 -5.38
CA GLU A 120 -10.22 -11.48 -6.48
C GLU A 120 -9.07 -11.22 -7.46
N ALA A 121 -8.81 -9.95 -7.75
CA ALA A 121 -7.65 -9.50 -8.48
C ALA A 121 -6.63 -8.95 -7.48
N ALA A 122 -5.48 -9.62 -7.36
CA ALA A 122 -4.33 -9.04 -6.69
C ALA A 122 -3.25 -8.84 -7.74
N MET A 123 -2.60 -7.68 -7.77
CA MET A 123 -1.21 -7.67 -8.21
C MET A 123 -0.41 -8.51 -7.21
N ALA A 124 0.78 -9.00 -7.54
CA ALA A 124 1.63 -9.72 -6.60
C ALA A 124 2.07 -8.78 -5.46
N PHE A 125 1.14 -8.44 -4.57
CA PHE A 125 1.33 -7.63 -3.39
C PHE A 125 1.90 -8.58 -2.36
N GLY A 126 3.17 -8.34 -2.01
CA GLY A 126 3.96 -9.24 -1.18
C GLY A 126 3.23 -9.61 0.10
N THR A 127 3.33 -10.89 0.46
CA THR A 127 2.75 -11.57 1.63
C THR A 127 3.13 -10.96 2.99
N GLY A 128 3.92 -9.87 3.02
CA GLY A 128 4.34 -9.15 4.23
C GLY A 128 3.51 -7.91 4.61
N HIS A 129 2.55 -7.47 3.77
CA HIS A 129 1.76 -6.24 4.01
C HIS A 129 0.43 -6.48 4.75
N HIS A 130 0.20 -7.68 5.31
CA HIS A 130 -1.02 -7.96 6.07
C HIS A 130 -1.18 -7.01 7.26
N GLY A 131 -0.08 -6.69 7.96
CA GLY A 131 -0.12 -5.80 9.13
C GLY A 131 -0.54 -4.37 8.81
N THR A 132 -0.18 -3.84 7.64
CA THR A 132 -0.52 -2.45 7.27
C THR A 132 -1.99 -2.31 6.90
N THR A 133 -2.50 -3.23 6.09
CA THR A 133 -3.93 -3.28 5.70
C THR A 133 -4.82 -3.55 6.92
N GLN A 134 -4.42 -4.53 7.75
CA GLN A 134 -5.11 -4.82 9.00
C GLN A 134 -5.19 -3.59 9.89
N GLY A 135 -4.07 -2.90 10.12
CA GLY A 135 -4.03 -1.72 10.97
C GLY A 135 -4.91 -0.58 10.45
N CYS A 136 -4.94 -0.33 9.13
CA CYS A 136 -5.83 0.66 8.53
C CYS A 136 -7.32 0.33 8.73
N LEU A 137 -7.71 -0.92 8.52
CA LEU A 137 -9.10 -1.37 8.70
C LEU A 137 -9.52 -1.37 10.18
N GLU A 138 -8.62 -1.73 11.10
CA GLU A 138 -8.85 -1.60 12.54
C GLU A 138 -9.00 -0.13 12.96
N ALA A 139 -8.20 0.77 12.38
CA ALA A 139 -8.34 2.21 12.61
C ALA A 139 -9.68 2.76 12.09
N LEU A 140 -10.12 2.33 10.90
CA LEU A 140 -11.43 2.66 10.34
C LEU A 140 -12.57 2.17 11.26
N ASP A 141 -12.54 0.90 11.66
CA ASP A 141 -13.55 0.31 12.55
C ASP A 141 -13.62 1.07 13.89
N ARG A 142 -12.48 1.46 14.42
CA ARG A 142 -12.39 2.26 15.65
C ARG A 142 -13.06 3.62 15.48
N LEU A 143 -12.74 4.37 14.42
CA LEU A 143 -13.38 5.67 14.15
C LEU A 143 -14.90 5.51 14.02
N ALA A 144 -15.36 4.51 13.27
CA ALA A 144 -16.78 4.24 13.11
C ALA A 144 -17.47 3.88 14.45
N SER A 145 -16.81 3.09 15.28
CA SER A 145 -17.30 2.69 16.61
C SER A 145 -17.32 3.85 17.61
N GLU A 146 -16.45 4.84 17.45
CA GLU A 146 -16.44 6.10 18.21
C GLU A 146 -17.47 7.12 17.72
N GLY A 147 -18.26 6.77 16.70
CA GLY A 147 -19.36 7.58 16.17
C GLY A 147 -18.99 8.51 15.03
N PHE A 148 -17.76 8.44 14.51
CA PHE A 148 -17.39 9.15 13.29
C PHE A 148 -18.07 8.50 12.08
N GLN A 149 -18.52 9.34 11.14
CA GLN A 149 -19.05 8.92 9.85
C GLN A 149 -18.35 9.72 8.76
N GLY A 150 -17.53 9.05 7.94
CA GLY A 150 -16.95 9.66 6.76
C GLY A 150 -18.01 9.77 5.65
N ARG A 151 -18.41 11.00 5.31
CA ARG A 151 -19.34 11.28 4.21
C ARG A 151 -18.61 11.55 2.90
N ASN A 152 -17.35 11.96 2.98
CA ASN A 152 -16.48 12.09 1.83
C ASN A 152 -15.11 11.50 2.15
N VAL A 153 -14.81 10.37 1.52
CA VAL A 153 -13.61 9.57 1.81
C VAL A 153 -12.77 9.43 0.54
N ALA A 154 -11.45 9.57 0.69
CA ALA A 154 -10.48 9.25 -0.35
C ALA A 154 -9.51 8.15 0.11
N ASP A 155 -9.07 7.31 -0.83
CA ASP A 155 -8.03 6.29 -0.64
C ASP A 155 -6.91 6.54 -1.66
N ILE A 156 -5.76 7.04 -1.20
CA ILE A 156 -4.65 7.49 -2.05
C ILE A 156 -3.55 6.44 -2.08
N GLY A 157 -3.19 5.96 -3.28
CA GLY A 157 -2.37 4.78 -3.48
C GLY A 157 -3.14 3.51 -3.15
N CYS A 158 -4.31 3.37 -3.78
CA CYS A 158 -5.32 2.41 -3.33
C CYS A 158 -4.97 0.95 -3.60
N GLY A 159 -4.07 0.65 -4.56
CA GLY A 159 -3.71 -0.72 -4.93
C GLY A 159 -4.95 -1.57 -5.27
N THR A 160 -5.31 -2.49 -4.38
CA THR A 160 -6.50 -3.34 -4.53
C THR A 160 -7.84 -2.66 -4.17
N ALA A 161 -7.80 -1.41 -3.69
CA ALA A 161 -8.92 -0.64 -3.14
C ALA A 161 -9.60 -1.26 -1.91
N VAL A 162 -8.89 -2.11 -1.16
CA VAL A 162 -9.44 -2.77 0.04
C VAL A 162 -9.90 -1.77 1.12
N LEU A 163 -9.19 -0.65 1.30
CA LEU A 163 -9.54 0.37 2.30
C LEU A 163 -10.74 1.19 1.84
N ALA A 164 -10.77 1.61 0.58
CA ALA A 164 -11.93 2.25 -0.03
C ALA A 164 -13.20 1.38 0.07
N MET A 165 -13.09 0.08 -0.22
CA MET A 165 -14.19 -0.88 -0.07
C MET A 165 -14.61 -1.03 1.39
N GLY A 166 -13.66 -1.07 2.33
CA GLY A 166 -13.94 -1.09 3.78
C GLY A 166 -14.82 0.09 4.21
N ALA A 167 -14.47 1.31 3.79
CA ALA A 167 -15.28 2.50 4.07
C ALA A 167 -16.67 2.42 3.39
N ALA A 168 -16.72 1.99 2.12
CA ALA A 168 -17.96 1.86 1.35
C ALA A 168 -18.93 0.77 1.88
N ARG A 169 -18.43 -0.23 2.60
CA ARG A 169 -19.24 -1.24 3.31
C ARG A 169 -19.99 -0.63 4.49
N ILE A 170 -19.34 0.24 5.26
CA ILE A 170 -19.87 0.73 6.53
C ILE A 170 -20.57 2.08 6.44
N TRP A 171 -20.29 2.86 5.40
CA TRP A 171 -20.89 4.18 5.18
C TRP A 171 -21.63 4.25 3.83
N PRO A 172 -22.67 5.11 3.73
CA PRO A 172 -23.55 5.14 2.57
C PRO A 172 -22.99 5.94 1.39
N ASP A 173 -22.13 6.92 1.65
CA ASP A 173 -21.65 7.87 0.63
C ASP A 173 -20.50 7.27 -0.20
N PRO A 174 -20.37 7.65 -1.50
CA PRO A 174 -19.33 7.13 -2.36
C PRO A 174 -17.91 7.50 -1.89
N VAL A 175 -16.97 6.59 -2.08
CA VAL A 175 -15.54 6.75 -1.82
C VAL A 175 -14.82 6.97 -3.16
N ILE A 176 -13.79 7.81 -3.19
CA ILE A 176 -12.87 7.87 -4.34
C ILE A 176 -11.57 7.16 -3.98
N ALA A 177 -11.07 6.33 -4.88
CA ALA A 177 -9.82 5.63 -4.74
C ALA A 177 -8.91 6.03 -5.91
N SER A 178 -7.64 6.30 -5.65
CA SER A 178 -6.70 6.62 -6.71
C SER A 178 -5.39 5.89 -6.57
N ASP A 179 -4.79 5.60 -7.71
CA ASP A 179 -3.44 5.04 -7.79
C ASP A 179 -2.69 5.68 -8.97
N ILE A 180 -1.36 5.74 -8.88
CA ILE A 180 -0.52 6.28 -9.95
C ILE A 180 -0.35 5.28 -11.10
N ASP A 181 -0.55 3.99 -10.82
CA ASP A 181 -0.45 2.92 -11.81
C ASP A 181 -1.84 2.56 -12.36
N GLU A 182 -2.05 2.75 -13.67
CA GLU A 182 -3.27 2.37 -14.39
C GLU A 182 -3.64 0.89 -14.15
N VAL A 183 -2.64 -0.01 -14.04
CA VAL A 183 -2.88 -1.43 -13.76
C VAL A 183 -3.45 -1.62 -12.36
N ALA A 184 -3.00 -0.84 -11.37
CA ALA A 184 -3.56 -0.86 -10.03
C ALA A 184 -5.01 -0.38 -10.03
N VAL A 185 -5.34 0.65 -10.82
CA VAL A 185 -6.70 1.14 -11.00
C VAL A 185 -7.61 0.06 -11.59
N GLU A 186 -7.17 -0.64 -12.64
CA GLU A 186 -7.92 -1.75 -13.24
C GLU A 186 -8.18 -2.88 -12.22
N VAL A 187 -7.19 -3.21 -11.39
CA VAL A 187 -7.29 -4.20 -10.31
C VAL A 187 -8.25 -3.75 -9.22
N ALA A 188 -8.16 -2.49 -8.78
CA ALA A 188 -9.08 -1.88 -7.83
C ALA A 188 -10.52 -1.98 -8.33
N GLU A 189 -10.78 -1.58 -9.58
CA GLU A 189 -12.12 -1.68 -10.17
C GLU A 189 -12.64 -3.11 -10.25
N ALA A 190 -11.78 -4.08 -10.57
CA ALA A 190 -12.15 -5.49 -10.60
C ALA A 190 -12.60 -5.98 -9.21
N ASN A 191 -11.85 -5.65 -8.16
CA ASN A 191 -12.22 -6.00 -6.78
C ASN A 191 -13.49 -5.28 -6.31
N VAL A 192 -13.64 -4.00 -6.65
CA VAL A 192 -14.84 -3.22 -6.36
C VAL A 192 -16.07 -3.87 -6.98
N ARG A 193 -15.98 -4.29 -8.26
CA ARG A 193 -17.06 -5.03 -8.94
C ARG A 193 -17.32 -6.38 -8.30
N ALA A 194 -16.28 -7.12 -7.91
CA ALA A 194 -16.41 -8.41 -7.24
C ALA A 194 -17.11 -8.33 -5.86
N ASN A 195 -17.16 -7.13 -5.26
CA ASN A 195 -17.83 -6.87 -3.99
C ASN A 195 -19.21 -6.22 -4.13
N ASP A 196 -19.71 -6.03 -5.36
CA ASP A 196 -20.93 -5.28 -5.67
C ASP A 196 -20.88 -3.81 -5.21
N LEU A 197 -19.70 -3.19 -5.28
CA LEU A 197 -19.45 -1.81 -4.83
C LEU A 197 -19.21 -0.81 -5.97
N GLY A 198 -19.49 -1.17 -7.23
CA GLY A 198 -19.24 -0.34 -8.41
C GLY A 198 -19.88 1.05 -8.40
N ASP A 199 -21.03 1.19 -7.75
CA ASP A 199 -21.73 2.48 -7.59
C ASP A 199 -21.26 3.27 -6.34
N LYS A 200 -20.37 2.68 -5.55
CA LYS A 200 -19.92 3.23 -4.26
C LYS A 200 -18.43 3.55 -4.20
N VAL A 201 -17.59 2.94 -5.05
CA VAL A 201 -16.17 3.23 -5.11
C VAL A 201 -15.83 3.66 -6.52
N ILE A 202 -15.35 4.89 -6.66
CA ILE A 202 -14.91 5.48 -7.93
C ILE A 202 -13.39 5.37 -7.96
N CYS A 203 -12.83 4.63 -8.91
CA CYS A 203 -11.39 4.49 -9.08
C CYS A 203 -10.89 5.47 -10.16
N VAL A 204 -9.77 6.15 -9.93
CA VAL A 204 -9.15 7.06 -10.89
C VAL A 204 -7.62 6.90 -10.90
N GLU A 205 -6.99 7.08 -12.05
CA GLU A 205 -5.53 7.21 -12.12
C GLU A 205 -5.11 8.61 -11.64
N ALA A 206 -4.21 8.67 -10.66
CA ALA A 206 -3.66 9.91 -10.11
C ALA A 206 -2.37 9.66 -9.33
N ALA A 207 -1.37 10.52 -9.54
CA ALA A 207 -0.25 10.67 -8.62
C ALA A 207 -0.68 11.50 -7.40
N GLY A 208 -0.90 10.86 -6.24
CA GLY A 208 -1.41 11.55 -5.06
C GLY A 208 -2.80 12.15 -5.31
N PHE A 209 -2.93 13.47 -5.23
CA PHE A 209 -4.17 14.21 -5.49
C PHE A 209 -4.27 14.81 -6.90
N ASP A 210 -3.33 14.53 -7.81
CA ASP A 210 -3.26 15.12 -9.15
C ASP A 210 -4.33 14.56 -10.10
N ASN A 211 -5.60 14.84 -9.82
CA ASN A 211 -6.74 14.51 -10.66
C ASN A 211 -7.87 15.52 -10.45
N PRO A 212 -8.52 16.04 -11.51
CA PRO A 212 -9.61 17.00 -11.38
C PRO A 212 -10.78 16.52 -10.52
N GLU A 213 -11.10 15.22 -10.54
CA GLU A 213 -12.18 14.63 -9.73
C GLU A 213 -11.81 14.64 -8.24
N LEU A 214 -10.55 14.33 -7.91
CA LEU A 214 -10.05 14.40 -6.52
C LEU A 214 -10.10 15.83 -5.98
N HIS A 215 -9.77 16.82 -6.81
CA HIS A 215 -9.89 18.23 -6.42
C HIS A 215 -11.35 18.69 -6.29
N ALA A 216 -12.23 18.29 -7.20
CA ALA A 216 -13.63 18.70 -7.21
C ALA A 216 -14.41 18.16 -6.01
N ARG A 217 -14.02 17.00 -5.50
CA ARG A 217 -14.64 16.37 -4.33
C ARG A 217 -14.09 16.89 -3.00
N ALA A 218 -12.95 17.55 -2.96
CA ALA A 218 -12.38 18.06 -1.71
C ALA A 218 -13.25 19.16 -1.07
N PRO A 219 -13.23 19.32 0.27
CA PRO A 219 -12.39 18.58 1.22
C PRO A 219 -12.97 17.24 1.69
N TYR A 220 -12.10 16.34 2.13
CA TYR A 220 -12.43 14.98 2.60
C TYR A 220 -12.56 14.90 4.13
N ASP A 221 -13.53 14.15 4.62
CA ASP A 221 -13.67 13.87 6.06
C ASP A 221 -12.62 12.86 6.54
N LEU A 222 -12.24 11.93 5.66
CA LEU A 222 -11.24 10.89 5.89
C LEU A 222 -10.41 10.67 4.63
N VAL A 223 -9.09 10.56 4.78
CA VAL A 223 -8.19 10.09 3.73
C VAL A 223 -7.37 8.90 4.23
N PHE A 224 -7.33 7.82 3.45
CA PHE A 224 -6.37 6.73 3.63
C PHE A 224 -5.13 6.96 2.76
N ALA A 225 -3.97 6.57 3.27
CA ALA A 225 -2.76 6.40 2.47
C ALA A 225 -1.90 5.27 3.07
N ASN A 226 -1.98 4.08 2.49
CA ASN A 226 -1.17 2.92 2.89
C ASN A 226 -0.06 2.70 1.86
N ILE A 227 0.95 3.58 1.90
CA ILE A 227 2.03 3.68 0.91
C ILE A 227 3.37 3.89 1.61
N LEU A 228 4.46 3.86 0.83
CA LEU A 228 5.81 4.00 1.38
C LEU A 228 6.06 5.35 2.05
N LYS A 229 7.04 5.37 2.96
CA LYS A 229 7.42 6.54 3.78
C LYS A 229 7.65 7.82 2.97
N GLN A 230 8.51 7.79 1.94
CA GLN A 230 8.86 9.01 1.19
C GLN A 230 7.64 9.57 0.43
N PRO A 231 6.85 8.75 -0.30
CA PRO A 231 5.56 9.19 -0.85
C PRO A 231 4.62 9.82 0.19
N LEU A 232 4.53 9.28 1.41
CA LEU A 232 3.72 9.91 2.48
C LEU A 232 4.24 11.30 2.85
N ILE A 233 5.55 11.47 2.99
CA ILE A 233 6.17 12.78 3.29
C ILE A 233 5.85 13.78 2.19
N ASP A 234 6.00 13.38 0.93
CA ASP A 234 5.75 14.24 -0.24
C ASP A 234 4.27 14.58 -0.40
N LEU A 235 3.36 13.70 0.06
CA LEU A 235 1.92 13.89 0.04
C LEU A 235 1.41 14.87 1.11
N ALA A 236 2.17 15.11 2.19
CA ALA A 236 1.70 15.89 3.34
C ALA A 236 1.20 17.31 3.00
N PRO A 237 1.85 18.12 2.13
CA PRO A 237 1.36 19.43 1.75
C PRO A 237 0.02 19.40 1.01
N ASP A 238 -0.24 18.38 0.21
CA ASP A 238 -1.52 18.23 -0.49
C ASP A 238 -2.58 17.62 0.43
N MET A 239 -2.21 16.71 1.32
CA MET A 239 -3.11 16.22 2.35
C MET A 239 -3.67 17.37 3.20
N GLU A 240 -2.83 18.35 3.58
CA GLU A 240 -3.29 19.56 4.29
C GLU A 240 -4.36 20.33 3.51
N LYS A 241 -4.23 20.44 2.18
CA LYS A 241 -5.18 21.18 1.34
C LYS A 241 -6.50 20.44 1.17
N HIS A 242 -6.44 19.11 1.08
CA HIS A 242 -7.58 18.28 0.70
C HIS A 242 -8.34 17.71 1.90
N LEU A 243 -7.72 17.55 3.07
CA LEU A 243 -8.41 17.02 4.25
C LEU A 243 -9.24 18.12 4.94
N ALA A 244 -10.48 17.87 5.31
CA ALA A 244 -11.34 18.86 5.98
C ALA A 244 -10.78 19.26 7.37
N PRO A 245 -11.02 20.49 7.85
CA PRO A 245 -10.73 20.84 9.24
C PRO A 245 -11.43 19.86 10.20
N GLY A 246 -10.67 19.30 11.15
CA GLY A 246 -11.15 18.24 12.04
C GLY A 246 -11.28 16.85 11.42
N GLY A 247 -11.00 16.69 10.12
CA GLY A 247 -10.98 15.43 9.39
C GLY A 247 -9.78 14.54 9.76
N TYR A 248 -9.84 13.28 9.33
CA TYR A 248 -8.89 12.25 9.71
C TYR A 248 -8.00 11.81 8.55
N ALA A 249 -6.73 11.51 8.83
CA ALA A 249 -5.90 10.73 7.92
C ALA A 249 -5.51 9.42 8.59
N ILE A 250 -5.63 8.30 7.88
CA ILE A 250 -5.12 7.00 8.32
C ILE A 250 -3.95 6.64 7.40
N LEU A 251 -2.74 6.67 7.94
CA LEU A 251 -1.50 6.40 7.21
C LEU A 251 -0.93 5.06 7.65
N SER A 252 -0.39 4.29 6.71
CA SER A 252 0.33 3.03 6.99
C SER A 252 1.33 2.76 5.87
N GLY A 253 1.93 1.57 5.82
CA GLY A 253 2.99 1.25 4.84
C GLY A 253 4.39 1.64 5.32
N ILE A 254 4.53 1.92 6.62
CA ILE A 254 5.78 2.38 7.23
C ILE A 254 6.17 1.52 8.42
N LEU A 255 7.48 1.39 8.62
CA LEU A 255 8.07 0.65 9.73
C LEU A 255 8.08 1.46 11.03
N THR A 256 8.18 0.77 12.16
CA THR A 256 8.26 1.39 13.49
C THR A 256 9.29 2.50 13.63
N TRP A 257 10.47 2.35 13.02
CA TRP A 257 11.55 3.33 13.08
C TRP A 257 11.36 4.49 12.08
N GLN A 258 10.48 4.35 11.08
CA GLN A 258 10.16 5.39 10.10
C GLN A 258 9.05 6.33 10.58
N ALA A 259 8.20 5.86 11.50
CA ALA A 259 6.96 6.54 11.88
C ALA A 259 7.17 7.94 12.49
N ASP A 260 8.22 8.13 13.29
CA ASP A 260 8.42 9.38 14.01
C ASP A 260 8.67 10.56 13.05
N GLU A 261 9.39 10.31 11.94
CA GLU A 261 9.63 11.32 10.91
C GLU A 261 8.34 11.69 10.14
N VAL A 262 7.52 10.69 9.80
CA VAL A 262 6.22 10.93 9.15
C VAL A 262 5.32 11.75 10.09
N VAL A 263 5.30 11.44 11.38
CA VAL A 263 4.54 12.19 12.38
C VAL A 263 5.02 13.65 12.46
N GLU A 264 6.32 13.89 12.45
CA GLU A 264 6.89 15.24 12.50
C GLU A 264 6.41 16.08 11.30
N VAL A 265 6.53 15.53 10.08
CA VAL A 265 6.11 16.21 8.85
C VAL A 265 4.62 16.52 8.87
N TYR A 266 3.76 15.54 9.14
CA TYR A 266 2.32 15.77 9.15
C TYR A 266 1.87 16.69 10.29
N THR A 267 2.55 16.68 11.43
CA THR A 267 2.30 17.63 12.53
C THR A 267 2.61 19.06 12.10
N ALA A 268 3.71 19.28 11.36
CA ALA A 268 4.05 20.58 10.80
C ALA A 268 3.00 21.08 9.79
N HIS A 269 2.31 20.17 9.11
CA HIS A 269 1.16 20.42 8.22
C HIS A 269 -0.19 20.45 8.94
N GLY A 270 -0.20 20.61 10.27
CA GLY A 270 -1.43 20.81 11.05
C GLY A 270 -2.29 19.55 11.22
N MET A 271 -1.71 18.36 11.02
CA MET A 271 -2.34 17.05 11.22
C MET A 271 -1.58 16.26 12.29
N PRO A 272 -1.63 16.68 13.57
CA PRO A 272 -0.95 15.97 14.64
C PRO A 272 -1.46 14.53 14.79
N GLN A 273 -0.56 13.65 15.25
CA GLN A 273 -0.89 12.27 15.57
C GLN A 273 -1.93 12.21 16.69
N LEU A 274 -3.06 11.58 16.39
CA LEU A 274 -4.07 11.22 17.39
C LEU A 274 -3.77 9.86 18.00
N ARG A 275 -3.39 8.88 17.16
CA ARG A 275 -3.15 7.51 17.58
C ARG A 275 -2.08 6.84 16.72
N ARG A 276 -1.38 5.89 17.33
CA ARG A 276 -0.41 5.00 16.69
C ARG A 276 -0.72 3.57 17.13
N ASP A 277 -0.90 2.68 16.16
CA ASP A 277 -1.07 1.24 16.39
C ASP A 277 0.08 0.50 15.68
N VAL A 278 0.57 -0.60 16.27
CA VAL A 278 1.74 -1.36 15.80
C VAL A 278 1.36 -2.82 15.65
N ILE A 279 1.57 -3.37 14.46
CA ILE A 279 1.31 -4.79 14.14
C ILE A 279 2.59 -5.38 13.54
N GLY A 280 3.27 -6.23 14.32
CA GLY A 280 4.62 -6.67 13.98
C GLY A 280 5.58 -5.49 13.93
N GLU A 281 6.19 -5.25 12.78
CA GLU A 281 7.09 -4.12 12.53
C GLU A 281 6.41 -2.92 11.85
N TRP A 282 5.15 -3.07 11.46
CA TRP A 282 4.37 -2.07 10.73
C TRP A 282 3.63 -1.13 11.67
N VAL A 283 3.49 0.13 11.25
CA VAL A 283 2.78 1.17 11.98
C VAL A 283 1.60 1.68 11.17
N THR A 284 0.47 1.81 11.85
CA THR A 284 -0.65 2.63 11.38
C THR A 284 -0.77 3.89 12.25
N LEU A 285 -0.81 5.04 11.60
CA LEU A 285 -1.00 6.34 12.23
C LEU A 285 -2.41 6.85 11.92
N THR A 286 -3.19 7.15 12.96
CA THR A 286 -4.39 7.97 12.81
C THR A 286 -4.04 9.40 13.19
N LEU A 287 -4.16 10.31 12.24
CA LEU A 287 -3.93 11.74 12.41
C LEU A 287 -5.26 12.48 12.33
N ARG A 288 -5.31 13.68 12.90
CA ARG A 288 -6.49 14.53 12.81
C ARG A 288 -6.09 15.96 12.47
N ARG A 289 -6.65 16.52 11.40
CA ARG A 289 -6.43 17.92 11.05
C ARG A 289 -6.98 18.82 12.15
N ASN A 290 -6.23 19.86 12.49
CA ASN A 290 -6.72 20.91 13.39
C ASN A 290 -8.01 21.57 12.85
N GLN A 291 -8.79 22.17 13.75
CA GLN A 291 -10.02 22.92 13.42
C GLN A 291 -9.72 24.24 12.70
#